data_AF-A0A2V3IJE5-F1
#
_entry.id   AF-A0A2V3IJE5-F1
#
_cell.length_a   1.000
_cell.length_b   1.000
_cell.length_c   1.000
_cell.angle_alpha   90.00
_cell.angle_beta   90.00
_cell.angle_gamma   90.00
#
_symmetry.space_group_name_H-M   'P 1'
#
loop_
_entity.id
_entity.type
_entity.pdbx_description
1 polymer ?
#
loop_
_entity_poly.entity_id
_entity_poly.type
_entity_poly.pdbx_seq_one_letter_code
_entity_poly.pdbx_strand_id
1 'polypeptide(L)'
;MNLGNALLNRIGGDRSRNVANAIECYEKTLEVWTKERAPLDWATVQMNLGTAYTGRIGGDRSRNVDNAIECYEKALEVRTKETAPLYWARVQGNLGNALQNLIGGDRSRNVENAIEYYEKALEVWTKETAPLDWAIVQMNLGNALLNRIGGDRSRNVENAIECYEKTLEV
;
A
#
# COMPACT_ATOMS: atom_id res chain seq x y z
N MET A 1 -7.36 16.13 -8.92
CA MET A 1 -6.91 14.72 -9.14
C MET A 1 -5.92 14.54 -10.30
N ASN A 2 -6.26 14.82 -11.57
CA ASN A 2 -5.39 14.49 -12.72
C ASN A 2 -3.97 15.11 -12.67
N LEU A 3 -3.84 16.35 -12.19
CA LEU A 3 -2.55 17.00 -12.00
C LEU A 3 -1.69 16.29 -10.93
N GLY A 4 -2.30 15.86 -9.82
CA GLY A 4 -1.60 15.09 -8.78
C GLY A 4 -1.07 13.76 -9.31
N ASN A 5 -1.89 13.04 -10.08
CA ASN A 5 -1.47 11.78 -10.72
C ASN A 5 -0.32 12.01 -11.71
N ALA A 6 -0.39 13.08 -12.51
CA ALA A 6 0.65 13.42 -13.47
C ALA A 6 1.97 13.79 -12.79
N LEU A 7 1.92 14.53 -11.67
CA LEU A 7 3.09 14.86 -10.87
C LEU A 7 3.72 13.62 -10.23
N LEU A 8 2.90 12.71 -9.67
CA LEU A 8 3.38 11.49 -9.06
C LEU A 8 4.13 10.58 -10.06
N ASN A 9 3.67 10.52 -11.30
CA ASN A 9 4.27 9.70 -12.38
C ASN A 9 5.39 10.40 -13.16
N ARG A 10 5.70 11.67 -12.86
CA ARG A 10 6.67 12.46 -13.62
C ARG A 10 8.10 12.01 -13.31
N ILE A 11 8.78 11.44 -14.30
CA ILE A 11 10.17 10.97 -14.21
C ILE A 11 11.19 12.14 -14.22
N GLY A 12 10.87 13.26 -14.89
CA GLY A 12 11.75 14.43 -14.95
C GLY A 12 11.55 15.45 -13.82
N GLY A 13 12.62 16.07 -13.35
CA GLY A 13 12.61 17.05 -12.24
C GLY A 13 12.91 16.42 -10.87
N ASP A 14 12.85 17.22 -9.81
CA ASP A 14 13.08 16.72 -8.45
C ASP A 14 11.87 15.87 -7.99
N ARG A 15 12.09 14.55 -7.88
CA ARG A 15 11.08 13.58 -7.43
C ARG A 15 10.46 13.95 -6.09
N SER A 16 11.24 14.47 -5.15
CA SER A 16 10.74 14.86 -3.82
C SER A 16 9.75 16.02 -3.94
N ARG A 17 10.08 17.01 -4.77
CA ARG A 17 9.19 18.14 -5.07
C ARG A 17 7.93 17.70 -5.82
N ASN A 18 8.05 16.77 -6.76
CA ASN A 18 6.89 16.22 -7.47
C ASN A 18 5.91 15.52 -6.51
N VAL A 19 6.41 14.71 -5.57
CA VAL A 19 5.58 14.06 -4.54
C VAL A 19 4.92 15.08 -3.62
N ALA A 20 5.67 16.09 -3.15
CA ALA A 20 5.12 17.15 -2.30
C ALA A 20 3.98 17.92 -3.00
N ASN A 21 4.17 18.29 -4.28
CA ASN A 21 3.13 18.96 -5.06
C ASN A 21 1.92 18.06 -5.31
N ALA A 22 2.13 16.75 -5.51
CA ALA A 22 1.03 15.80 -5.69
C ALA A 22 0.17 15.70 -4.42
N ILE A 23 0.80 15.63 -3.25
CA ILE A 23 0.12 15.64 -1.94
C ILE A 23 -0.75 16.89 -1.81
N GLU A 24 -0.18 18.08 -2.03
CA GLU A 24 -0.93 19.34 -1.96
C GLU A 24 -2.13 19.36 -2.93
N CYS A 25 -1.94 18.85 -4.16
CA CYS A 25 -3.01 18.76 -5.14
C CYS A 25 -4.14 17.82 -4.72
N TYR A 26 -3.81 16.69 -4.09
CA TYR A 26 -4.80 15.74 -3.59
C TYR A 26 -5.54 16.31 -2.37
N GLU A 27 -4.85 16.92 -1.41
CA GLU A 27 -5.46 17.56 -0.24
C GLU A 27 -6.48 18.63 -0.67
N LYS A 28 -6.12 19.52 -1.59
CA LYS A 28 -7.06 20.50 -2.17
C LYS A 28 -8.21 19.85 -2.93
N THR A 29 -7.97 18.70 -3.57
CA THR A 29 -9.05 17.96 -4.24
C THR A 29 -10.06 17.42 -3.22
N LEU A 30 -9.59 16.94 -2.07
CA LEU A 30 -10.43 16.39 -1.00
C LEU A 30 -11.28 17.44 -0.28
N GLU A 31 -10.93 18.73 -0.36
CA GLU A 31 -11.79 19.84 0.10
C GLU A 31 -13.07 19.98 -0.73
N VAL A 32 -13.03 19.61 -2.01
CA VAL A 32 -14.16 19.74 -2.95
C VAL A 32 -14.90 18.42 -3.13
N TRP A 33 -14.14 17.34 -3.34
CA TRP A 33 -14.64 15.98 -3.49
C TRP A 33 -14.64 15.30 -2.14
N THR A 34 -15.73 15.46 -1.40
CA THR A 34 -15.92 14.78 -0.10
C THR A 34 -16.51 13.39 -0.30
N LYS A 35 -16.48 12.57 0.75
CA LYS A 35 -17.07 11.22 0.76
C LYS A 35 -18.55 11.23 0.38
N GLU A 36 -19.31 12.25 0.78
CA GLU A 36 -20.74 12.39 0.55
C GLU A 36 -21.05 12.85 -0.89
N ARG A 37 -20.20 13.72 -1.44
CA ARG A 37 -20.45 14.33 -2.76
C ARG A 37 -19.98 13.47 -3.92
N ALA A 38 -18.85 12.78 -3.75
CA ALA A 38 -18.22 12.00 -4.80
C ALA A 38 -17.48 10.79 -4.18
N PRO A 39 -18.19 9.81 -3.59
CA PRO A 39 -17.59 8.75 -2.78
C PRO A 39 -16.49 7.98 -3.52
N LEU A 40 -16.73 7.60 -4.78
CA LEU A 40 -15.78 6.81 -5.57
C LEU A 40 -14.52 7.59 -5.95
N ASP A 41 -14.68 8.87 -6.31
CA ASP A 41 -13.55 9.75 -6.62
C ASP A 41 -12.77 10.09 -5.37
N TRP A 42 -13.46 10.41 -4.26
CA TRP A 42 -12.85 10.64 -2.95
C TRP A 42 -11.99 9.44 -2.53
N ALA A 43 -12.52 8.22 -2.61
CA ALA A 43 -11.76 7.01 -2.29
C ALA A 43 -10.51 6.87 -3.16
N THR A 44 -10.63 7.16 -4.47
CA THR A 44 -9.50 7.13 -5.41
C THR A 44 -8.43 8.17 -5.06
N VAL A 45 -8.83 9.40 -4.70
CA VAL A 45 -7.90 10.43 -4.23
C VAL A 45 -7.22 9.98 -2.93
N GLN A 46 -7.96 9.40 -1.99
CA GLN A 46 -7.40 8.88 -0.75
C GLN A 46 -6.33 7.80 -1.01
N MET A 47 -6.59 6.82 -1.87
CA MET A 47 -5.57 5.81 -2.23
C MET A 47 -4.32 6.43 -2.87
N ASN A 48 -4.50 7.41 -3.75
CA ASN A 48 -3.36 8.07 -4.42
C ASN A 48 -2.57 8.96 -3.46
N LEU A 49 -3.27 9.63 -2.53
CA LEU A 49 -2.66 10.41 -1.46
C LEU A 49 -1.86 9.52 -0.51
N GLY A 50 -2.40 8.36 -0.13
CA GLY A 50 -1.68 7.37 0.66
C GLY A 50 -0.41 6.88 -0.05
N THR A 51 -0.50 6.62 -1.35
CA THR A 51 0.67 6.23 -2.17
C THR A 51 1.73 7.33 -2.21
N ALA A 52 1.31 8.58 -2.36
CA ALA A 52 2.22 9.72 -2.34
C ALA A 52 2.92 9.88 -0.98
N TYR A 53 2.19 9.70 0.11
CA TYR A 53 2.74 9.70 1.46
C TYR A 53 3.76 8.58 1.69
N THR A 54 3.46 7.34 1.26
CA THR A 54 4.42 6.22 1.33
C THR A 54 5.70 6.51 0.54
N GLY A 55 5.60 7.18 -0.61
CA GLY A 55 6.74 7.52 -1.47
C GLY A 55 7.49 8.80 -1.08
N ARG A 56 7.04 9.53 -0.05
CA ARG A 56 7.61 10.83 0.33
C ARG A 56 8.90 10.65 1.12
N ILE A 57 10.02 11.08 0.54
CA ILE A 57 11.35 11.02 1.16
C ILE A 57 11.56 12.16 2.17
N GLY A 58 10.94 13.33 1.95
CA GLY A 58 11.06 14.47 2.85
C GLY A 58 10.05 14.47 4.01
N GLY A 59 10.41 15.16 5.10
CA GLY A 59 9.57 15.27 6.31
C GLY A 59 9.81 14.15 7.32
N ASP A 60 8.90 14.01 8.28
CA ASP A 60 8.93 12.94 9.27
C ASP A 60 8.38 11.65 8.66
N ARG A 61 9.24 10.62 8.56
CA ARG A 61 8.89 9.34 7.95
C ARG A 61 7.79 8.60 8.71
N SER A 62 7.73 8.69 10.04
CA SER A 62 6.65 8.05 10.80
C SER A 62 5.31 8.69 10.44
N ARG A 63 5.26 10.02 10.47
CA ARG A 63 4.03 10.77 10.10
C ARG A 63 3.59 10.51 8.67
N ASN A 64 4.53 10.39 7.73
CA ASN A 64 4.20 10.04 6.35
C ASN A 64 3.53 8.66 6.28
N VAL A 65 4.02 7.67 7.03
CA VAL A 65 3.41 6.34 7.05
C VAL A 65 2.05 6.36 7.75
N ASP A 66 1.91 7.06 8.87
CA ASP A 66 0.64 7.21 9.59
C ASP A 66 -0.44 7.83 8.68
N ASN A 67 -0.10 8.94 8.00
CA ASN A 67 -0.97 9.58 7.02
C ASN A 67 -1.33 8.63 5.86
N ALA A 68 -0.39 7.81 5.40
CA ALA A 68 -0.65 6.85 4.34
C ALA A 68 -1.68 5.80 4.77
N ILE A 69 -1.51 5.24 5.96
CA ILE A 69 -2.44 4.25 6.55
C ILE A 69 -3.83 4.86 6.66
N GLU A 70 -3.96 6.06 7.24
CA GLU A 70 -5.26 6.74 7.38
C GLU A 70 -5.94 6.95 6.01
N CYS A 71 -5.19 7.36 5.00
CA CYS A 71 -5.73 7.54 3.65
C CYS A 71 -6.20 6.20 3.03
N TYR A 72 -5.45 5.13 3.22
CA TYR A 72 -5.85 3.81 2.73
C TYR A 72 -7.10 3.29 3.44
N GLU A 73 -7.19 3.43 4.76
CA GLU A 73 -8.38 3.05 5.54
C GLU A 73 -9.62 3.82 5.07
N LYS A 74 -9.50 5.14 4.87
CA LYS A 74 -10.55 5.97 4.27
C LYS A 74 -11.01 5.46 2.91
N ALA A 75 -10.07 5.07 2.04
CA ALA A 75 -10.43 4.51 0.73
C ALA A 75 -11.25 3.21 0.84
N LEU A 76 -10.95 2.37 1.85
CA LEU A 76 -11.65 1.11 2.11
C LEU A 76 -13.07 1.30 2.67
N GLU A 77 -13.38 2.47 3.25
CA GLU A 77 -14.75 2.78 3.70
C GLU A 77 -15.76 2.86 2.55
N VAL A 78 -15.30 3.05 1.31
CA VAL A 78 -16.13 3.16 0.11
C VAL A 78 -15.92 1.97 -0.82
N ARG A 79 -14.67 1.51 -0.98
CA ARG A 79 -14.31 0.44 -1.91
C ARG A 79 -13.99 -0.82 -1.12
N THR A 80 -14.98 -1.70 -1.01
CA THR A 80 -14.88 -2.97 -0.27
C THR A 80 -14.43 -4.12 -1.18
N LYS A 81 -14.12 -5.27 -0.58
CA LYS A 81 -13.75 -6.49 -1.30
C LYS A 81 -14.85 -6.93 -2.28
N GLU A 82 -16.12 -6.77 -1.90
CA GLU A 82 -17.29 -7.20 -2.66
C GLU A 82 -17.59 -6.25 -3.83
N THR A 83 -17.41 -4.95 -3.62
CA THR A 83 -17.80 -3.92 -4.59
C THR A 83 -16.68 -3.55 -5.55
N ALA A 84 -15.42 -3.74 -5.16
CA ALA A 84 -14.26 -3.42 -5.97
C ALA A 84 -13.04 -4.30 -5.59
N PRO A 85 -13.10 -5.61 -5.83
CA PRO A 85 -12.12 -6.58 -5.31
C PRO A 85 -10.67 -6.22 -5.67
N LEU A 86 -10.39 -5.91 -6.95
CA LEU A 86 -9.03 -5.57 -7.39
C LEU A 86 -8.50 -4.27 -6.75
N TYR A 87 -9.38 -3.27 -6.57
CA TYR A 87 -9.01 -2.03 -5.88
C TYR A 87 -8.73 -2.30 -4.40
N TRP A 88 -9.60 -3.07 -3.76
CA TRP A 88 -9.46 -3.46 -2.37
C TRP A 88 -8.13 -4.19 -2.14
N ALA A 89 -7.80 -5.19 -2.98
CA ALA A 89 -6.55 -5.94 -2.91
C ALA A 89 -5.32 -5.04 -3.02
N ARG A 90 -5.37 -4.05 -3.92
CA ARG A 90 -4.31 -3.04 -4.06
C ARG A 90 -4.12 -2.22 -2.80
N VAL A 91 -5.21 -1.79 -2.16
CA VAL A 91 -5.13 -1.04 -0.92
C VAL A 91 -4.60 -1.93 0.22
N GLN A 92 -4.98 -3.20 0.29
CA GLN A 92 -4.41 -4.15 1.26
C GLN A 92 -2.89 -4.28 1.06
N GLY A 93 -2.41 -4.53 -0.16
CA GLY A 93 -0.97 -4.62 -0.44
C GLY A 93 -0.21 -3.34 -0.09
N ASN A 94 -0.81 -2.17 -0.33
CA ASN A 94 -0.23 -0.89 0.04
C ASN A 94 -0.16 -0.66 1.56
N LEU A 95 -1.17 -1.10 2.32
CA LEU A 95 -1.17 -1.07 3.79
C LEU A 95 -0.04 -1.95 4.35
N GLY A 96 0.15 -3.15 3.81
CA GLY A 96 1.28 -4.01 4.18
C GLY A 96 2.63 -3.34 3.93
N ASN A 97 2.80 -2.69 2.76
CA ASN A 97 4.00 -1.95 2.43
C ASN A 97 4.24 -0.76 3.37
N ALA A 98 3.18 -0.04 3.74
CA ALA A 98 3.27 1.09 4.66
C ALA A 98 3.75 0.62 6.05
N LEU A 99 3.18 -0.46 6.58
CA LEU A 99 3.55 -1.03 7.87
C LEU A 99 4.99 -1.57 7.91
N GLN A 100 5.47 -2.19 6.83
CA GLN A 100 6.88 -2.57 6.70
C GLN A 100 7.82 -1.37 6.77
N ASN A 101 7.37 -0.21 6.33
CA ASN A 101 8.16 1.04 6.31
C ASN A 101 8.02 1.90 7.57
N LEU A 102 7.11 1.56 8.49
CA LEU A 102 6.89 2.30 9.72
C LEU A 102 8.12 2.20 10.64
N ILE A 103 8.67 3.37 11.00
CA ILE A 103 9.81 3.50 11.92
C ILE A 103 9.25 3.91 13.28
N GLY A 104 9.31 3.01 14.26
CA GLY A 104 8.74 3.21 15.59
C GLY A 104 7.53 2.32 15.86
N GLY A 105 7.02 2.39 17.09
CA GLY A 105 5.97 1.49 17.57
C GLY A 105 6.45 0.05 17.78
N ASP A 106 5.49 -0.88 17.89
CA ASP A 106 5.77 -2.31 18.01
C ASP A 106 6.07 -2.90 16.62
N ARG A 107 7.36 -2.99 16.29
CA ARG A 107 7.85 -3.54 15.01
C ARG A 107 7.33 -4.96 14.78
N SER A 108 7.21 -5.78 15.83
CA SER A 108 6.71 -7.15 15.69
C SER A 108 5.26 -7.13 15.25
N ARG A 109 4.42 -6.33 15.92
CA ARG A 109 3.01 -6.17 15.56
C ARG A 109 2.83 -5.61 14.15
N ASN A 110 3.67 -4.65 13.75
CA ASN A 110 3.61 -4.09 12.40
C ASN A 110 3.90 -5.15 11.32
N VAL A 111 4.84 -6.07 11.58
CA VAL A 111 5.15 -7.16 10.66
C VAL A 111 4.00 -8.17 10.58
N GLU A 112 3.40 -8.56 11.71
CA GLU A 112 2.22 -9.45 11.70
C GLU A 112 1.05 -8.82 10.92
N ASN A 113 0.75 -7.54 11.17
CA ASN A 113 -0.29 -6.83 10.44
C ASN A 113 0.04 -6.77 8.94
N ALA A 114 1.29 -6.50 8.57
CA ALA A 114 1.70 -6.48 7.16
C ALA A 114 1.50 -7.83 6.47
N ILE A 115 1.82 -8.93 7.15
CA ILE A 115 1.55 -10.29 6.67
C ILE A 115 0.04 -10.47 6.40
N GLU A 116 -0.81 -10.12 7.37
CA GLU A 116 -2.27 -10.23 7.22
C GLU A 116 -2.80 -9.41 6.02
N TYR A 117 -2.27 -8.20 5.82
CA TYR A 117 -2.64 -7.35 4.68
C TYR A 117 -2.20 -7.95 3.33
N TYR A 118 -1.02 -8.56 3.26
CA TYR A 118 -0.58 -9.24 2.03
C TYR A 118 -1.42 -10.50 1.77
N GLU A 119 -1.72 -11.30 2.79
CA GLU A 119 -2.58 -12.47 2.68
C GLU A 119 -3.97 -12.08 2.14
N LYS A 120 -4.56 -11.02 2.68
CA LYS A 120 -5.82 -10.45 2.18
C LYS A 120 -5.74 -10.05 0.70
N ALA A 121 -4.66 -9.39 0.27
CA ALA A 121 -4.49 -9.04 -1.14
C ALA A 121 -4.42 -10.30 -2.03
N LEU A 122 -3.77 -11.37 -1.56
CA LEU A 122 -3.65 -12.66 -2.26
C LEU A 122 -4.96 -13.48 -2.29
N GLU A 123 -5.98 -13.13 -1.50
CA GLU A 123 -7.33 -13.71 -1.63
C GLU A 123 -8.03 -13.28 -2.93
N VAL A 124 -7.59 -12.18 -3.55
CA VAL A 124 -8.18 -11.61 -4.76
C VAL A 124 -7.22 -11.71 -5.93
N TRP A 125 -5.98 -11.25 -5.74
CA TRP A 125 -4.97 -11.37 -6.77
C TRP A 125 -4.45 -12.80 -6.77
N THR A 126 -4.70 -13.49 -7.88
CA THR A 126 -4.17 -14.83 -8.12
C THR A 126 -3.18 -14.77 -9.28
N LYS A 127 -2.36 -15.81 -9.42
CA LYS A 127 -1.42 -15.96 -10.52
C LYS A 127 -2.11 -15.86 -11.88
N GLU A 128 -3.34 -16.37 -12.01
CA GLU A 128 -4.10 -16.42 -13.27
C GLU A 128 -4.74 -15.08 -13.62
N THR A 129 -5.17 -14.32 -12.61
CA THR A 129 -5.99 -13.12 -12.79
C THR A 129 -5.19 -11.82 -12.76
N ALA A 130 -4.10 -11.80 -12.00
CA ALA A 130 -3.22 -10.65 -11.85
C ALA A 130 -1.77 -11.11 -11.57
N PRO A 131 -1.11 -11.80 -12.51
CA PRO A 131 0.18 -12.47 -12.30
C PRO A 131 1.27 -11.55 -11.72
N LEU A 132 1.36 -10.31 -12.24
CA LEU A 132 2.36 -9.34 -11.81
C LEU A 132 2.07 -8.83 -10.38
N ASP A 133 0.83 -8.43 -10.09
CA ASP A 133 0.46 -7.95 -8.75
C ASP A 133 0.58 -9.07 -7.71
N TRP A 134 0.18 -10.29 -8.07
CA TRP A 134 0.35 -11.48 -7.25
C TRP A 134 1.82 -11.73 -6.92
N ALA A 135 2.72 -11.73 -7.92
CA ALA A 135 4.16 -11.91 -7.69
C ALA A 135 4.76 -10.81 -6.80
N ILE A 136 4.37 -9.56 -7.00
CA ILE A 136 4.82 -8.44 -6.17
C ILE A 136 4.39 -8.63 -4.71
N VAL A 137 3.13 -9.01 -4.47
CA VAL A 137 2.64 -9.24 -3.11
C VAL A 137 3.28 -10.47 -2.47
N GLN A 138 3.49 -11.56 -3.23
CA GLN A 138 4.23 -12.73 -2.73
C GLN A 138 5.66 -12.36 -2.30
N MET A 139 6.38 -11.58 -3.12
CA MET A 139 7.71 -11.08 -2.76
C MET A 139 7.68 -10.26 -1.47
N ASN A 140 6.70 -9.38 -1.31
CA ASN A 140 6.57 -8.56 -0.10
C ASN A 140 6.19 -9.38 1.14
N LEU A 141 5.35 -10.40 0.97
CA LEU A 141 5.00 -11.36 2.01
C LEU A 141 6.24 -12.16 2.45
N GLY A 142 7.03 -12.67 1.51
CA GLY A 142 8.30 -13.34 1.82
C GLY A 142 9.26 -12.46 2.61
N ASN A 143 9.40 -11.19 2.22
CA ASN A 143 10.20 -10.21 2.96
C ASN A 143 9.67 -9.98 4.38
N ALA A 144 8.35 -9.94 4.55
CA ALA A 144 7.72 -9.79 5.85
C ALA A 144 7.98 -11.00 6.76
N LEU A 145 7.87 -12.21 6.21
CA LEU A 145 8.13 -13.47 6.92
C LEU A 145 9.60 -13.56 7.37
N LEU A 146 10.56 -13.13 6.55
CA LEU A 146 11.97 -13.06 6.97
C LEU A 146 12.20 -12.09 8.13
N ASN A 147 11.46 -10.98 8.16
CA ASN A 147 11.54 -9.97 9.22
C ASN A 147 10.73 -10.32 10.46
N ARG A 148 9.92 -11.38 10.42
CA ARG A 148 9.02 -11.79 11.49
C ARG A 148 9.81 -12.34 12.68
N ILE A 149 9.66 -11.69 13.83
CA ILE A 149 10.34 -12.07 15.08
C ILE A 149 9.57 -13.17 15.81
N GLY A 150 8.23 -13.18 15.69
CA GLY A 150 7.37 -14.19 16.29
C GLY A 150 7.38 -15.54 15.56
N GLY A 151 7.07 -16.60 16.30
CA GLY A 151 6.97 -17.97 15.77
C GLY A 151 8.31 -18.70 15.62
N ASP A 152 8.28 -19.80 14.87
CA ASP A 152 9.48 -20.58 14.55
C ASP A 152 10.22 -19.95 13.36
N ARG A 153 11.47 -19.53 13.61
CA ARG A 153 12.33 -18.91 12.61
C ARG A 153 12.55 -19.81 11.40
N SER A 154 12.71 -21.12 11.59
CA SER A 154 12.90 -22.05 10.47
C SER A 154 11.68 -22.05 9.57
N ARG A 155 10.48 -22.12 10.16
CA ARG A 155 9.22 -22.08 9.42
C ARG A 155 9.00 -20.74 8.71
N ASN A 156 9.35 -19.63 9.34
CA ASN A 156 9.27 -18.31 8.70
C ASN A 156 10.17 -18.24 7.45
N VAL A 157 11.38 -18.82 7.51
CA VAL A 157 12.28 -18.89 6.35
C VAL A 157 11.72 -19.79 5.25
N GLU A 158 11.23 -20.98 5.59
CA GLU A 158 10.62 -21.90 4.60
C GLU A 158 9.42 -21.24 3.89
N ASN A 159 8.51 -20.62 4.65
CA ASN A 159 7.37 -19.92 4.06
C ASN A 159 7.83 -18.74 3.17
N ALA A 160 8.91 -18.04 3.53
CA ALA A 160 9.45 -16.97 2.70
C ALA A 160 10.05 -17.51 1.40
N ILE A 161 10.75 -18.65 1.44
CA ILE A 161 11.26 -19.32 0.24
C ILE A 161 10.10 -19.71 -0.68
N GLU A 162 9.04 -20.32 -0.14
CA GLU A 162 7.85 -20.68 -0.92
C GLU A 162 7.22 -19.45 -1.60
N CYS A 163 7.16 -18.32 -0.90
CA CYS A 163 6.67 -17.06 -1.48
C CYS A 163 7.56 -16.59 -2.64
N TYR A 164 8.89 -16.72 -2.52
CA TYR A 164 9.80 -16.33 -3.60
C TYR A 164 9.76 -17.30 -4.78
N GLU A 165 9.67 -18.61 -4.54
CA GLU A 165 9.55 -19.63 -5.58
C GLU A 165 8.31 -19.39 -6.44
N LYS A 166 7.17 -19.06 -5.80
CA LYS A 166 5.94 -18.65 -6.47
C LYS A 166 6.16 -17.53 -7.49
N THR A 167 7.02 -16.55 -7.19
CA THR A 167 7.32 -15.43 -8.11
C THR A 167 8.08 -15.85 -9.37
N LEU A 168 8.82 -16.97 -9.32
CA LEU A 168 9.57 -17.50 -10.47
C LEU A 168 8.67 -18.21 -11.48
N GLU A 169 7.42 -18.49 -11.11
CA GLU A 169 6.48 -19.20 -11.97
C GLU A 169 5.63 -18.27 -12.85
N VAL A 170 5.88 -16.95 -12.80
CA VAL A 170 5.15 -15.89 -13.52
C VAL A 170 5.86 -15.49 -14.80
#